data_AF-A0A929D371-F1
#
_entry.id   AF-A0A929D371-F1
#
_cell.length_a   1.000
_cell.length_b   1.000
_cell.length_c   1.000
_cell.angle_alpha   90.00
_cell.angle_beta   90.00
_cell.angle_gamma   90.00
#
_symmetry.space_group_name_H-M   'P 1'
#
loop_
_entity.id
_entity.type
_entity.pdbx_description
1 polymer ?
#
loop_
_entity_poly.entity_id
_entity_poly.type
_entity_poly.pdbx_seq_one_letter_code
_entity_poly.pdbx_strand_id
1 'polypeptide(L)'
;MEKGFNLVDKATAMENIKKDEIRKIAEGDKKAAAKIGLRAGAEAVVVGTATIGDVESIRGVLYGSKATVSIQPLKVDNASLYALSTQSKSAADGIADVAQRKAVEVTSRSAASDIFWKIVKKRNAEKMSGSEIEVVLSGVSFSKLKKVIKSFRGVLGVTEVIQRSFYAPMAVLTVTTLEDTMQLAENLDRKKIAGFTLEILSVSSGKMNVKVR
;
A
#
# COMPACT_ATOMS: atom_id res chain seq x y z
N MET A 1 -5.83 23.79 1.26
CA MET A 1 -5.43 23.22 -0.04
C MET A 1 -5.58 21.72 0.02
N GLU A 2 -6.65 21.20 -0.57
CA GLU A 2 -6.74 19.77 -0.90
C GLU A 2 -5.66 19.46 -1.91
N LYS A 3 -4.83 18.45 -1.63
CA LYS A 3 -3.66 18.10 -2.44
C LYS A 3 -4.01 17.28 -3.70
N GLY A 4 -5.22 17.45 -4.22
CA GLY A 4 -5.69 16.82 -5.46
C GLY A 4 -6.03 15.33 -5.37
N PHE A 5 -6.26 14.78 -4.16
CA PHE A 5 -6.77 13.43 -3.99
C PHE A 5 -8.29 13.43 -3.94
N ASN A 6 -8.92 12.54 -4.70
CA ASN A 6 -10.34 12.24 -4.54
C ASN A 6 -10.52 11.37 -3.30
N LEU A 7 -11.26 11.87 -2.31
CA LEU A 7 -11.52 11.15 -1.08
C LEU A 7 -12.85 10.41 -1.20
N VAL A 8 -12.87 9.16 -0.75
CA VAL A 8 -14.13 8.44 -0.53
C VAL A 8 -14.87 9.13 0.61
N ASP A 9 -16.17 9.35 0.43
CA ASP A 9 -16.97 9.99 1.47
C ASP A 9 -17.02 9.13 2.74
N LYS A 10 -17.17 9.79 3.88
CA LYS A 10 -17.08 9.15 5.19
C LYS A 10 -18.20 8.13 5.42
N ALA A 11 -19.40 8.35 4.88
CA ALA A 11 -20.54 7.45 5.10
C ALA A 11 -20.30 6.12 4.38
N THR A 12 -19.93 6.17 3.10
CA THR A 12 -19.55 5.00 2.30
C THR A 12 -18.36 4.26 2.91
N ALA A 13 -17.36 4.98 3.42
CA ALA A 13 -16.23 4.35 4.12
C ALA A 13 -16.69 3.61 5.38
N MET A 14 -17.56 4.21 6.20
CA MET A 14 -18.02 3.64 7.46
C MET A 14 -18.98 2.45 7.29
N GLU A 15 -19.87 2.47 6.30
CA GLU A 15 -20.75 1.33 5.99
C GLU A 15 -19.97 0.07 5.63
N ASN A 16 -18.81 0.26 5.01
CA ASN A 16 -17.93 -0.84 4.60
C ASN A 16 -17.04 -1.37 5.72
N ILE A 17 -17.00 -0.75 6.90
CA ILE A 17 -16.12 -1.16 8.00
C ILE A 17 -16.88 -1.96 9.05
N LYS A 18 -16.47 -3.22 9.28
CA LYS A 18 -16.97 -4.01 10.41
C LYS A 18 -16.14 -3.70 11.67
N LYS A 19 -16.78 -3.71 12.86
CA LYS A 19 -16.09 -3.44 14.15
C LYS A 19 -14.85 -4.31 14.37
N ASP A 20 -14.93 -5.60 14.04
CA ASP A 20 -13.81 -6.53 14.17
C ASP A 20 -12.63 -6.19 13.24
N GLU A 21 -12.88 -5.56 12.10
CA GLU A 21 -11.84 -5.18 11.15
C GLU A 21 -11.06 -3.95 11.62
N ILE A 22 -11.72 -3.00 12.31
CA ILE A 22 -11.05 -1.85 12.94
C ILE A 22 -10.01 -2.34 13.94
N ARG A 23 -10.36 -3.32 14.76
CA ARG A 23 -9.45 -3.90 15.75
C ARG A 23 -8.24 -4.55 15.06
N LYS A 24 -8.47 -5.35 14.02
CA LYS A 24 -7.38 -5.98 13.25
C LYS A 24 -6.45 -4.95 12.61
N ILE A 25 -7.00 -3.85 12.07
CA ILE A 25 -6.19 -2.77 11.51
C ILE A 25 -5.35 -2.09 12.60
N ALA A 26 -5.93 -1.85 13.78
CA ALA A 26 -5.22 -1.29 14.92
C ALA A 26 -4.08 -2.22 15.40
N GLU A 27 -4.28 -3.53 15.27
CA GLU A 27 -3.27 -4.57 15.53
C GLU A 27 -2.25 -4.75 14.37
N GLY A 28 -2.38 -3.99 13.28
CA GLY A 28 -1.43 -3.95 12.16
C GLY A 28 -1.79 -4.82 10.95
N ASP A 29 -3.01 -5.36 10.86
CA ASP A 29 -3.47 -6.15 9.72
C ASP A 29 -3.71 -5.28 8.47
N LYS A 30 -2.66 -5.18 7.65
CA LYS A 30 -2.68 -4.45 6.37
C LYS A 30 -3.64 -5.07 5.34
N LYS A 31 -3.89 -6.39 5.40
CA LYS A 31 -4.79 -7.07 4.47
C LYS A 31 -6.24 -6.71 4.78
N ALA A 32 -6.59 -6.63 6.07
CA ALA A 32 -7.90 -6.13 6.50
C ALA A 32 -8.14 -4.70 6.00
N ALA A 33 -7.14 -3.81 6.14
CA ALA A 33 -7.20 -2.45 5.63
C ALA A 33 -7.42 -2.38 4.11
N ALA A 34 -6.63 -3.14 3.34
CA ALA A 34 -6.76 -3.22 1.89
C ALA A 34 -8.15 -3.72 1.47
N LYS A 35 -8.69 -4.73 2.15
CA LYS A 35 -10.05 -5.25 1.88
C LYS A 35 -11.15 -4.22 2.11
N ILE A 36 -11.01 -3.36 3.13
CA ILE A 36 -11.93 -2.24 3.36
C ILE A 36 -11.83 -1.23 2.20
N GLY A 37 -10.60 -0.83 1.84
CA GLY A 37 -10.38 0.07 0.71
C GLY A 37 -10.98 -0.45 -0.59
N LEU A 38 -10.86 -1.74 -0.86
CA LEU A 38 -11.42 -2.38 -2.06
C LEU A 38 -12.95 -2.27 -2.09
N ARG A 39 -13.62 -2.55 -0.97
CA ARG A 39 -15.09 -2.43 -0.87
C ARG A 39 -15.57 -0.98 -0.99
N ALA A 40 -14.77 -0.05 -0.52
CA ALA A 40 -15.03 1.38 -0.62
C ALA A 40 -14.70 1.96 -2.01
N GLY A 41 -14.20 1.16 -2.96
CA GLY A 41 -13.80 1.63 -4.29
C GLY A 41 -12.54 2.50 -4.30
N ALA A 42 -11.73 2.42 -3.25
CA ALA A 42 -10.50 3.21 -3.14
C ALA A 42 -9.31 2.51 -3.81
N GLU A 43 -8.43 3.29 -4.45
CA GLU A 43 -7.14 2.79 -4.95
C GLU A 43 -6.09 2.63 -3.84
N ALA A 44 -6.21 3.47 -2.81
CA ALA A 44 -5.28 3.53 -1.69
C ALA A 44 -6.05 3.69 -0.38
N VAL A 45 -5.53 3.10 0.68
CA VAL A 45 -6.03 3.27 2.04
C VAL A 45 -4.91 3.78 2.94
N VAL A 46 -5.21 4.76 3.79
CA VAL A 46 -4.25 5.27 4.78
C VAL A 46 -4.63 4.72 6.13
N VAL A 47 -3.73 3.94 6.74
CA VAL A 47 -3.87 3.46 8.12
C VAL A 47 -2.82 4.10 9.01
N GLY A 48 -3.11 4.23 10.29
CA GLY A 48 -2.19 4.86 11.20
C GLY A 48 -2.62 4.75 12.65
N THR A 49 -1.68 5.10 13.53
CA THR A 49 -1.89 5.15 14.97
C THR A 49 -1.46 6.52 15.51
N ALA A 50 -2.14 6.98 16.55
CA ALA A 50 -1.75 8.15 17.31
C ALA A 50 -1.72 7.79 18.78
N THR A 51 -0.56 7.95 19.41
CA THR A 51 -0.36 7.71 20.85
C THR A 51 0.03 9.02 21.51
N ILE A 52 -0.61 9.33 22.63
CA ILE A 52 -0.38 10.54 23.42
C ILE A 52 0.36 10.11 24.68
N GLY A 53 1.46 10.80 24.99
CA GLY A 53 2.19 10.65 26.24
C GLY A 53 1.56 11.47 27.37
N ASP A 54 1.99 11.17 28.58
CA ASP A 54 1.50 11.83 29.78
C ASP A 54 1.74 13.34 29.75
N VAL A 55 0.95 14.05 30.57
CA VAL A 55 1.10 15.49 30.76
C VAL A 55 2.14 15.74 31.83
N GLU A 56 3.12 16.56 31.49
CA GLU A 56 4.17 17.00 32.42
C GLU A 56 3.97 18.48 32.77
N SER A 57 4.04 18.84 34.05
CA SER A 57 4.04 20.25 34.46
C SER A 57 5.42 20.86 34.24
N ILE A 58 5.45 21.96 33.50
CA ILE A 58 6.64 22.77 33.24
C ILE A 58 6.58 23.97 34.18
N ARG A 59 7.35 23.90 35.26
CA ARG A 59 7.49 24.99 36.26
C ARG A 59 6.16 25.45 36.89
N GLY A 60 5.13 24.61 36.92
CA GLY A 60 3.84 24.92 37.55
C GLY A 60 2.96 25.93 36.80
N VAL A 61 3.40 26.42 35.63
CA VAL A 61 2.69 27.46 34.86
C VAL A 61 2.28 26.95 33.48
N LEU A 62 2.98 25.95 32.96
CA LEU A 62 2.69 25.33 31.67
C LEU A 62 2.58 23.82 31.84
N TYR A 63 1.90 23.19 30.89
CA TYR A 63 1.79 21.76 30.74
C TYR A 63 2.37 21.38 29.37
N GLY A 64 3.27 20.41 29.36
CA GLY A 64 3.81 19.79 28.16
C GLY A 64 3.18 18.43 27.91
N SER A 65 2.99 18.06 26.65
CA SER A 65 2.68 16.69 26.27
C SER A 65 3.39 16.35 24.97
N LYS A 66 3.69 15.06 24.79
CA LYS A 66 4.32 14.50 23.59
C LYS A 66 3.33 13.59 22.89
N ALA A 67 3.25 13.66 21.57
CA ALA A 67 2.47 12.72 20.77
C ALA A 67 3.36 12.03 19.76
N THR A 68 3.01 10.79 19.43
CA THR A 68 3.63 10.01 18.35
C THR A 68 2.54 9.57 17.39
N VAL A 69 2.74 9.86 16.10
CA VAL A 69 1.80 9.51 15.04
C VAL A 69 2.53 8.70 13.98
N SER A 70 1.98 7.54 13.63
CA SER A 70 2.46 6.69 12.53
C SER A 70 1.41 6.61 11.43
N ILE A 71 1.82 6.77 10.18
CA ILE A 71 0.96 6.77 8.99
C ILE A 71 1.54 5.84 7.93
N GLN A 72 0.68 4.99 7.38
CA GLN A 72 0.96 3.90 6.44
C GLN A 72 -0.08 3.89 5.30
N PRO A 73 0.16 4.63 4.21
CA PRO A 73 -0.59 4.49 2.97
C PRO A 73 -0.28 3.14 2.29
N LEU A 74 -1.32 2.42 1.92
CA LEU A 74 -1.29 1.08 1.32
C LEU A 74 -1.97 1.11 -0.05
N LYS A 75 -1.41 0.35 -1.01
CA LYS A 75 -2.10 -0.03 -2.25
C LYS A 75 -3.19 -1.05 -1.91
N VAL A 76 -4.41 -0.83 -2.38
CA VAL A 76 -5.57 -1.66 -2.02
C VAL A 76 -5.53 -3.06 -2.65
N ASP A 77 -4.88 -3.21 -3.78
CA ASP A 77 -4.88 -4.46 -4.55
C ASP A 77 -3.91 -5.54 -4.04
N ASN A 78 -2.74 -5.12 -3.54
CA ASN A 78 -1.70 -6.02 -3.03
C ASN A 78 -1.28 -5.74 -1.58
N ALA A 79 -1.92 -4.77 -0.91
CA ALA A 79 -1.61 -4.35 0.45
C ALA A 79 -0.14 -3.89 0.66
N SER A 80 0.57 -3.54 -0.42
CA SER A 80 1.93 -3.01 -0.33
C SER A 80 1.92 -1.56 0.15
N LEU A 81 2.96 -1.17 0.89
CA LEU A 81 3.10 0.20 1.39
C LEU A 81 3.54 1.14 0.27
N TYR A 82 2.91 2.30 0.15
CA TYR A 82 3.53 3.42 -0.55
C TYR A 82 4.69 3.98 0.27
N ALA A 83 4.49 4.21 1.55
CA ALA A 83 5.49 4.78 2.44
C ALA A 83 5.13 4.53 3.91
N LEU A 84 6.05 4.89 4.79
CA LEU A 84 5.83 4.95 6.24
C LEU A 84 6.33 6.32 6.75
N SER A 85 5.53 6.97 7.57
CA SER A 85 5.95 8.13 8.35
C SER A 85 5.64 7.88 9.81
N THR A 86 6.63 8.01 10.67
CA THR A 86 6.44 8.07 12.13
C THR A 86 7.05 9.37 12.61
N GLN A 87 6.24 10.19 13.26
CA GLN A 87 6.65 11.48 13.79
C GLN A 87 6.37 11.52 15.28
N SER A 88 7.23 12.19 16.04
CA SER A 88 7.03 12.42 17.46
C SER A 88 7.36 13.87 17.78
N LYS A 89 6.39 14.62 18.30
CA LYS A 89 6.58 16.03 18.68
C LYS A 89 5.90 16.32 20.01
N SER A 90 6.40 17.35 20.67
CA SER A 90 5.80 17.88 21.88
C SER A 90 5.16 19.23 21.62
N ALA A 91 4.15 19.55 22.42
CA ALA A 91 3.58 20.89 22.50
C ALA A 91 3.34 21.25 23.96
N ALA A 92 3.22 22.55 24.23
CA ALA A 92 2.94 23.06 25.56
C ALA A 92 1.80 24.08 25.53
N ASP A 93 1.07 24.17 26.63
CA ASP A 93 0.00 25.13 26.86
C ASP A 93 -0.21 25.39 28.36
N GLY A 94 -0.92 26.46 28.73
CA GLY A 94 -1.32 26.71 30.12
C GLY A 94 -2.39 25.73 30.62
N ILE A 95 -3.03 24.98 29.72
CA ILE A 95 -4.04 23.97 30.04
C ILE A 95 -3.58 22.59 29.55
N ALA A 96 -3.59 21.60 30.45
CA ALA A 96 -3.14 20.22 30.18
C ALA A 96 -3.80 19.58 28.94
N ASP A 97 -5.14 19.60 28.84
CA ASP A 97 -5.86 19.02 27.68
C ASP A 97 -5.49 19.73 26.37
N VAL A 98 -5.30 21.05 26.41
CA VAL A 98 -4.91 21.84 25.23
C VAL A 98 -3.49 21.46 24.80
N ALA A 99 -2.57 21.24 25.74
CA ALA A 99 -1.21 20.79 25.44
C ALA A 99 -1.22 19.42 24.73
N GLN A 100 -2.04 18.47 25.18
CA GLN A 100 -2.19 17.16 24.54
C GLN A 100 -2.76 17.27 23.11
N ARG A 101 -3.86 18.02 22.93
CA ARG A 101 -4.47 18.24 21.61
C ARG A 101 -3.49 18.90 20.65
N LYS A 102 -2.77 19.93 21.11
CA LYS A 102 -1.72 20.59 20.32
C LYS A 102 -0.62 19.61 19.94
N ALA A 103 -0.17 18.75 20.86
CA ALA A 103 0.87 17.77 20.58
C ALA A 103 0.44 16.80 19.46
N VAL A 104 -0.80 16.29 19.52
CA VAL A 104 -1.36 15.45 18.44
C VAL A 104 -1.46 16.21 17.13
N GLU A 105 -1.96 17.44 17.15
CA GLU A 105 -2.15 18.25 15.95
C GLU A 105 -0.83 18.52 15.23
N VAL A 106 0.18 19.02 15.94
CA VAL A 106 1.49 19.35 15.34
C VAL A 106 2.20 18.09 14.84
N THR A 107 2.05 16.97 15.54
CA THR A 107 2.63 15.68 15.12
C THR A 107 1.93 15.14 13.89
N SER A 108 0.58 15.17 13.87
CA SER A 108 -0.24 14.71 12.75
C SER A 108 0.02 15.52 11.48
N ARG A 109 0.08 16.86 11.59
CA ARG A 109 0.43 17.74 10.46
C ARG A 109 1.82 17.42 9.91
N SER A 110 2.78 17.15 10.79
CA SER A 110 4.13 16.73 10.38
C SER A 110 4.12 15.41 9.63
N ALA A 111 3.42 14.41 10.16
CA ALA A 111 3.33 13.08 9.57
C ALA A 111 2.61 13.11 8.22
N ALA A 112 1.53 13.89 8.12
CA ALA A 112 0.79 14.11 6.87
C ALA A 112 1.64 14.80 5.80
N SER A 113 2.46 15.79 6.18
CA SER A 113 3.36 16.47 5.24
C SER A 113 4.47 15.52 4.74
N ASP A 114 5.12 14.80 5.66
CA ASP A 114 6.18 13.85 5.32
C ASP A 114 5.64 12.70 4.44
N ILE A 115 4.49 12.14 4.78
CA ILE A 115 3.91 11.05 4.00
C ILE A 115 3.50 11.50 2.59
N PHE A 116 2.98 12.71 2.44
CA PHE A 116 2.65 13.29 1.14
C PHE A 116 3.89 13.32 0.23
N TRP A 117 4.99 13.87 0.72
CA TRP A 117 6.23 13.95 -0.06
C TRP A 117 6.83 12.58 -0.36
N LYS A 118 6.74 11.63 0.56
CA LYS A 118 7.17 10.25 0.31
C LYS A 118 6.33 9.55 -0.75
N ILE A 119 5.02 9.75 -0.78
CA ILE A 119 4.14 9.22 -1.84
C ILE A 119 4.52 9.83 -3.19
N VAL A 120 4.70 11.16 -3.27
CA VAL A 120 5.12 11.84 -4.51
C VAL A 120 6.47 11.31 -4.99
N LYS A 121 7.45 11.20 -4.08
CA LYS A 121 8.77 10.66 -4.41
C LYS A 121 8.69 9.22 -4.92
N LYS A 122 7.91 8.35 -4.27
CA LYS A 122 7.73 6.97 -4.72
C LYS A 122 7.08 6.89 -6.09
N ARG A 123 6.01 7.65 -6.33
CA ARG A 123 5.35 7.68 -7.66
C ARG A 123 6.31 8.17 -8.75
N ASN A 124 7.14 9.18 -8.47
CA ASN A 124 8.14 9.64 -9.42
C ASN A 124 9.22 8.58 -9.68
N ALA A 125 9.65 7.85 -8.64
CA ALA A 125 10.58 6.73 -8.81
C ALA A 125 9.97 5.59 -9.64
N GLU A 126 8.69 5.22 -9.38
CA GLU A 126 7.96 4.22 -10.16
C GLU A 126 7.85 4.61 -11.65
N LYS A 127 7.71 5.91 -11.96
CA LYS A 127 7.73 6.40 -13.36
C LYS A 127 9.11 6.28 -14.03
N MET A 128 10.20 6.39 -13.28
CA MET A 128 11.57 6.37 -13.84
C MET A 128 12.17 4.96 -13.91
N SER A 129 11.91 4.14 -12.90
CA SER A 129 12.53 2.81 -12.72
C SER A 129 11.58 1.65 -12.99
N GLY A 130 10.31 1.95 -13.24
CA GLY A 130 9.25 0.97 -13.42
C GLY A 130 8.45 0.72 -12.15
N SER A 131 7.22 0.25 -12.34
CA SER A 131 6.31 -0.12 -11.28
C SER A 131 6.43 -1.61 -10.95
N GLU A 132 6.42 -1.93 -9.66
CA GLU A 132 6.34 -3.31 -9.19
C GLU A 132 4.89 -3.82 -9.23
N ILE A 133 4.71 -4.96 -9.89
CA ILE A 133 3.43 -5.66 -10.02
C ILE A 133 3.56 -7.04 -9.37
N GLU A 134 2.61 -7.37 -8.48
CA GLU A 134 2.46 -8.72 -7.95
C GLU A 134 1.74 -9.58 -8.99
N VAL A 135 2.41 -10.59 -9.52
CA VAL A 135 1.81 -11.56 -10.44
C VAL A 135 1.58 -12.87 -9.71
N VAL A 136 0.32 -13.25 -9.54
CA VAL A 136 -0.08 -14.52 -8.94
C VAL A 136 -0.38 -15.52 -10.06
N LEU A 137 0.44 -16.56 -10.14
CA LEU A 137 0.29 -17.64 -11.09
C LEU A 137 -0.50 -18.80 -10.46
N SER A 138 -1.43 -19.36 -11.21
CA SER A 138 -2.17 -20.58 -10.88
C SER A 138 -2.03 -21.63 -11.97
N GLY A 139 -2.11 -22.92 -11.60
CA GLY A 139 -1.94 -24.04 -12.55
C GLY A 139 -0.49 -24.27 -12.99
N VAL A 140 0.50 -23.77 -12.24
CA VAL A 140 1.91 -23.79 -12.64
C VAL A 140 2.69 -24.91 -11.92
N SER A 141 3.39 -25.72 -12.70
CA SER A 141 4.40 -26.66 -12.20
C SER A 141 5.77 -25.99 -12.15
N PHE A 142 6.73 -26.58 -11.44
CA PHE A 142 8.09 -26.02 -11.37
C PHE A 142 8.77 -25.90 -12.75
N SER A 143 8.52 -26.86 -13.65
CA SER A 143 9.04 -26.83 -15.02
C SER A 143 8.38 -25.74 -15.88
N LYS A 144 7.06 -25.54 -15.73
CA LYS A 144 6.33 -24.44 -16.40
C LYS A 144 6.78 -23.08 -15.84
N LEU A 145 7.02 -22.96 -14.53
CA LEU A 145 7.40 -21.70 -13.88
C LEU A 145 8.65 -21.06 -14.51
N LYS A 146 9.71 -21.84 -14.73
CA LYS A 146 10.94 -21.33 -15.38
C LYS A 146 10.67 -20.77 -16.78
N LYS A 147 9.79 -21.43 -17.54
CA LYS A 147 9.36 -20.96 -18.86
C LYS A 147 8.53 -19.68 -18.76
N VAL A 148 7.60 -19.60 -17.79
CA VAL A 148 6.81 -18.38 -17.52
C VAL A 148 7.74 -17.21 -17.21
N ILE A 149 8.67 -17.36 -16.26
CA ILE A 149 9.62 -16.31 -15.88
C ILE A 149 10.42 -15.83 -17.11
N LYS A 150 10.90 -16.75 -17.94
CA LYS A 150 11.60 -16.42 -19.19
C LYS A 150 10.70 -15.62 -20.15
N SER A 151 9.43 -15.98 -20.26
CA SER A 151 8.47 -15.28 -21.11
C SER A 151 8.17 -13.86 -20.63
N PHE A 152 8.06 -13.64 -19.32
CA PHE A 152 7.92 -12.29 -18.75
C PHE A 152 9.16 -11.43 -19.02
N ARG A 153 10.37 -11.98 -18.82
CA ARG A 153 11.63 -11.26 -19.12
C ARG A 153 11.80 -10.90 -20.60
N GLY A 154 11.08 -11.59 -21.49
CA GLY A 154 11.06 -11.30 -22.92
C GLY A 154 9.93 -10.38 -23.37
N VAL A 155 9.16 -9.80 -22.45
CA VAL A 155 8.19 -8.73 -22.77
C VAL A 155 8.94 -7.40 -22.78
N LEU A 156 8.63 -6.55 -23.75
CA LEU A 156 9.18 -5.19 -23.81
C LEU A 156 8.79 -4.43 -22.54
N GLY A 157 9.65 -3.55 -22.04
CA GLY A 157 9.37 -2.75 -20.84
C GLY A 157 9.52 -3.49 -19.51
N VAL A 158 9.57 -4.83 -19.48
CA VAL A 158 9.89 -5.60 -18.26
C VAL A 158 11.38 -5.50 -17.96
N THR A 159 11.72 -4.94 -16.80
CA THR A 159 13.10 -4.73 -16.35
C THR A 159 13.55 -5.83 -15.39
N GLU A 160 12.65 -6.36 -14.58
CA GLU A 160 12.98 -7.36 -13.57
C GLU A 160 11.84 -8.36 -13.33
N VAL A 161 12.19 -9.62 -13.04
CA VAL A 161 11.25 -10.65 -12.61
C VAL A 161 11.87 -11.44 -11.46
N ILE A 162 11.28 -11.31 -10.28
CA ILE A 162 11.68 -11.97 -9.03
C ILE A 162 10.64 -13.01 -8.65
N GLN A 163 11.06 -14.26 -8.42
CA GLN A 163 10.21 -15.27 -7.82
C GLN A 163 10.15 -15.07 -6.31
N ARG A 164 8.98 -14.71 -5.77
CA ARG A 164 8.77 -14.53 -4.32
C ARG A 164 8.48 -15.84 -3.63
N SER A 165 7.62 -16.67 -4.22
CA SER A 165 7.25 -17.97 -3.67
C SER A 165 6.81 -18.93 -4.77
N PHE A 166 6.93 -20.22 -4.48
CA PHE A 166 6.37 -21.29 -5.29
C PHE A 166 5.87 -22.38 -4.36
N TYR A 167 4.57 -22.68 -4.49
CA TYR A 167 3.91 -23.79 -3.81
C TYR A 167 2.89 -24.35 -4.79
N ALA A 168 3.24 -25.45 -5.46
CA ALA A 168 2.42 -25.99 -6.54
C ALA A 168 0.96 -26.21 -6.10
N PRO A 169 -0.03 -25.82 -6.93
CA PRO A 169 0.07 -25.33 -8.31
C PRO A 169 0.16 -23.78 -8.42
N MET A 170 0.62 -23.08 -7.39
CA MET A 170 0.68 -21.62 -7.32
C MET A 170 2.12 -21.08 -7.26
N ALA A 171 2.32 -19.87 -7.79
CA ALA A 171 3.55 -19.11 -7.62
C ALA A 171 3.23 -17.63 -7.49
N VAL A 172 4.07 -16.88 -6.78
CA VAL A 172 3.99 -15.41 -6.72
C VAL A 172 5.27 -14.85 -7.28
N LEU A 173 5.15 -13.95 -8.25
CA LEU A 173 6.24 -13.19 -8.84
C LEU A 173 6.08 -11.71 -8.50
N THR A 174 7.20 -11.01 -8.34
CA THR A 174 7.25 -9.55 -8.48
C THR A 174 7.84 -9.26 -9.86
N VAL A 175 7.10 -8.51 -10.66
CA VAL A 175 7.53 -8.07 -11.99
C VAL A 175 7.67 -6.55 -11.96
N THR A 176 8.84 -6.05 -12.32
CA THR A 176 9.09 -4.62 -12.48
C THR A 176 8.99 -4.28 -13.96
N THR A 177 8.17 -3.29 -14.32
CA THR A 177 7.95 -2.88 -15.71
C THR A 177 7.80 -1.37 -15.84
N LEU A 178 8.28 -0.81 -16.96
CA LEU A 178 8.08 0.59 -17.34
C LEU A 178 6.70 0.84 -17.98
N GLU A 179 6.02 -0.23 -18.41
CA GLU A 179 4.67 -0.18 -18.95
C GLU A 179 3.64 -0.20 -17.81
N ASP A 180 2.41 0.21 -18.11
CA ASP A 180 1.32 0.01 -17.16
C ASP A 180 0.91 -1.48 -17.09
N THR A 181 0.25 -1.87 -15.99
CA THR A 181 -0.12 -3.27 -15.73
C THR A 181 -1.09 -3.84 -16.76
N MET A 182 -1.87 -2.98 -17.43
CA MET A 182 -2.82 -3.39 -18.46
C MET A 182 -2.11 -3.67 -19.79
N GLN A 183 -1.19 -2.81 -20.21
CA GLN A 183 -0.32 -3.05 -21.36
C GLN A 183 0.51 -4.32 -21.17
N LEU A 184 1.08 -4.52 -19.97
CA LEU A 184 1.78 -5.78 -19.65
C LEU A 184 0.84 -6.99 -19.80
N ALA A 185 -0.39 -6.89 -19.31
CA ALA A 185 -1.38 -7.95 -19.42
C ALA A 185 -1.78 -8.22 -20.89
N GLU A 186 -1.97 -7.19 -21.71
CA GLU A 186 -2.23 -7.31 -23.16
C GLU A 186 -1.06 -8.00 -23.89
N ASN A 187 0.17 -7.61 -23.56
CA ASN A 187 1.38 -8.21 -24.12
C ASN A 187 1.57 -9.69 -23.73
N LEU A 188 0.89 -10.14 -22.67
CA LEU A 188 0.93 -11.50 -22.15
C LEU A 188 -0.29 -12.33 -22.55
N ASP A 189 -1.44 -11.69 -22.76
CA ASP A 189 -2.69 -12.38 -23.07
C ASP A 189 -2.54 -13.17 -24.38
N ARG A 190 -2.86 -14.47 -24.32
CA ARG A 190 -2.74 -15.42 -25.44
C ARG A 190 -1.33 -15.57 -26.01
N LYS A 191 -0.29 -15.08 -25.33
CA LYS A 191 1.10 -15.37 -25.69
C LYS A 191 1.33 -16.87 -25.56
N LYS A 192 1.55 -17.54 -26.68
CA LYS A 192 1.85 -18.97 -26.71
C LYS A 192 3.29 -19.17 -26.23
N ILE A 193 3.44 -19.86 -25.11
CA ILE A 193 4.74 -20.30 -24.60
C ILE A 193 4.84 -21.78 -24.96
N ALA A 194 6.01 -22.26 -25.39
CA ALA A 194 6.18 -23.64 -25.86
C ALA A 194 5.62 -24.68 -24.85
N GLY A 195 4.41 -25.18 -25.15
CA GLY A 195 3.67 -26.18 -24.39
C GLY A 195 2.57 -25.68 -23.44
N PHE A 196 2.24 -24.38 -23.38
CA PHE A 196 1.12 -23.86 -22.58
C PHE A 196 0.72 -22.42 -22.98
N THR A 197 -0.44 -21.96 -22.53
CA THR A 197 -0.89 -20.56 -22.68
C THR A 197 -1.01 -19.86 -21.32
N LEU A 198 -0.88 -18.53 -21.37
CA LEU A 198 -1.22 -17.65 -20.25
C LEU A 198 -2.61 -17.07 -20.49
N GLU A 199 -3.47 -17.20 -19.50
CA GLU A 199 -4.79 -16.58 -19.47
C GLU A 199 -4.81 -15.57 -18.33
N ILE A 200 -5.06 -14.30 -18.66
CA ILE A 200 -5.19 -13.24 -17.67
C ILE A 200 -6.58 -13.35 -17.02
N LEU A 201 -6.62 -13.59 -15.71
CA LEU A 201 -7.87 -13.71 -14.95
C LEU A 201 -8.36 -12.37 -14.41
N SER A 202 -7.44 -11.51 -13.98
CA SER A 202 -7.76 -10.17 -13.49
C SER A 202 -6.52 -9.28 -13.49
N VAL A 203 -6.74 -7.97 -13.65
CA VAL A 203 -5.70 -6.94 -13.69
C VAL A 203 -6.11 -5.78 -12.78
N SER A 204 -5.19 -5.29 -11.95
CA SER A 204 -5.27 -4.03 -11.21
C SER A 204 -3.95 -3.27 -11.36
N SER A 205 -3.82 -2.08 -10.78
CA SER A 205 -2.63 -1.24 -10.96
C SER A 205 -1.33 -1.86 -10.44
N GLY A 206 -1.37 -2.69 -9.40
CA GLY A 206 -0.23 -3.34 -8.76
C GLY A 206 -0.37 -4.85 -8.58
N LYS A 207 -1.40 -5.48 -9.17
CA LYS A 207 -1.60 -6.93 -9.10
C LYS A 207 -2.20 -7.49 -10.39
N MET A 208 -1.77 -8.68 -10.76
CA MET A 208 -2.32 -9.45 -11.86
C MET A 208 -2.44 -10.93 -11.48
N ASN A 209 -3.59 -11.54 -11.76
CA ASN A 209 -3.79 -12.98 -11.58
C ASN A 209 -3.77 -13.66 -12.95
N VAL A 210 -2.94 -14.70 -13.09
CA VAL A 210 -2.73 -15.41 -14.36
C VAL A 210 -2.90 -16.90 -14.16
N LYS A 211 -3.61 -17.54 -15.07
CA LYS A 211 -3.75 -18.99 -15.14
C LYS A 211 -2.85 -19.55 -16.24
N VAL A 212 -2.07 -20.56 -15.90
CA VAL A 212 -1.24 -21.31 -16.83
C VAL A 212 -2.04 -22.52 -17.30
N ARG A 213 -2.34 -22.60 -18.61
CA ARG A 213 -3.02 -23.73 -19.24
C ARG A 213 -2.01 -24.57 -20.03
#